data_AF-A0A8E1WIU6-F1
#
_entry.id   AF-A0A8E1WIU6-F1
#
_cell.length_a   1.000
_cell.length_b   1.000
_cell.length_c   1.000
_cell.angle_alpha   90.00
_cell.angle_beta   90.00
_cell.angle_gamma   90.00
#
_symmetry.space_group_name_H-M   'P 1'
#
loop_
_entity.id
_entity.type
_entity.pdbx_description
1 polymer ?
#
loop_
_entity_poly.entity_id
_entity_poly.type
_entity_poly.pdbx_seq_one_letter_code
_entity_poly.pdbx_strand_id
1 'polypeptide(L)'
;MLFNLTRLNDFVNEFAAAIALLELVDQLEKMVVSDQTQDELTYTKNRHANCLWQEMAGRDAAMTVYQYRHTLEGIRKSMQYVPTMAASVNQGGLRNAWRALLGHFPNDLIRHAAGHRGEDIASPEKFKSHAVGGTAYRLPHMDGRTYRVTYKGAAHELVVDHPSLLKLKEVTTSAYAAFPALNGKLPSI
;
A
#
# COMPACT_ATOMS: atom_id res chain seq x y z
N MET A 1 13.04 2.84 -17.74
CA MET A 1 12.87 1.45 -17.27
C MET A 1 13.73 1.14 -16.05
N LEU A 2 15.03 1.48 -16.05
CA LEU A 2 15.90 1.34 -14.86
C LEU A 2 15.34 2.10 -13.64
N PHE A 3 14.87 3.33 -13.85
CA PHE A 3 14.19 4.13 -12.81
C PHE A 3 12.97 3.44 -12.19
N ASN A 4 12.23 2.61 -12.95
CA ASN A 4 11.06 1.91 -12.41
C ASN A 4 11.49 0.71 -11.55
N LEU A 5 12.63 0.09 -11.86
CA LEU A 5 13.19 -0.99 -11.06
C LEU A 5 13.66 -0.49 -9.70
N THR A 6 14.38 0.64 -9.65
CA THR A 6 14.83 1.21 -8.37
C THR A 6 13.67 1.62 -7.48
N ARG A 7 12.55 2.08 -8.07
CA ARG A 7 11.33 2.47 -7.37
C ARG A 7 10.64 1.34 -6.61
N LEU A 8 10.84 0.06 -6.97
CA LEU A 8 10.23 -1.05 -6.24
C LEU A 8 10.70 -1.09 -4.77
N ASN A 9 11.98 -0.83 -4.51
CA ASN A 9 12.51 -0.72 -3.15
C ASN A 9 11.97 0.50 -2.41
N ASP A 10 11.77 1.62 -3.10
CA ASP A 10 11.20 2.83 -2.49
C ASP A 10 9.82 2.53 -1.91
N PHE A 11 8.96 1.84 -2.67
CA PHE A 11 7.64 1.41 -2.18
C PHE A 11 7.72 0.44 -1.00
N VAL A 12 8.72 -0.46 -0.95
CA VAL A 12 8.93 -1.32 0.24
C VAL A 12 9.24 -0.46 1.47
N ASN A 13 10.07 0.57 1.30
CA ASN A 13 10.45 1.48 2.40
C ASN A 13 9.27 2.38 2.82
N GLU A 14 8.47 2.87 1.87
CA GLU A 14 7.26 3.62 2.16
C GLU A 14 6.24 2.78 2.95
N PHE A 15 6.05 1.51 2.58
CA PHE A 15 5.18 0.60 3.35
C PHE A 15 5.74 0.35 4.76
N ALA A 16 7.06 0.20 4.89
CA ALA A 16 7.71 0.09 6.19
C ALA A 16 7.54 1.35 7.04
N ALA A 17 7.58 2.55 6.43
CA ALA A 17 7.33 3.81 7.12
C ALA A 17 5.88 3.90 7.64
N ALA A 18 4.90 3.42 6.88
CA ALA A 18 3.51 3.33 7.35
C ALA A 18 3.38 2.41 8.58
N ILE A 19 4.06 1.26 8.60
CA ILE A 19 4.09 0.37 9.77
C ILE A 19 4.74 1.08 10.97
N ALA A 20 5.87 1.74 10.77
CA ALA A 20 6.58 2.46 11.82
C ALA A 20 5.72 3.61 12.40
N LEU A 21 4.94 4.30 11.56
CA LEU A 21 4.00 5.32 12.02
C LEU A 21 2.91 4.71 12.92
N LEU A 22 2.35 3.55 12.56
CA LEU A 22 1.38 2.85 13.42
C LEU A 22 2.00 2.43 14.77
N GLU A 23 3.24 1.92 14.75
CA GLU A 23 3.95 1.57 15.99
C GLU A 23 4.22 2.79 16.87
N LEU A 24 4.55 3.93 16.28
CA LEU A 24 4.71 5.19 16.99
C LEU A 24 3.37 5.65 17.61
N VAL A 25 2.27 5.55 16.87
CA VAL A 25 0.94 5.89 17.41
C VAL A 25 0.56 4.98 18.58
N ASP A 26 0.83 3.67 18.49
CA ASP A 26 0.58 2.75 19.60
C ASP A 26 1.35 3.14 20.89
N GLN A 27 2.56 3.69 20.75
CA GLN A 27 3.34 4.20 21.88
C GLN A 27 2.72 5.49 22.44
N LEU A 28 2.33 6.42 21.56
CA LEU A 28 1.69 7.68 21.95
C LEU A 28 0.33 7.45 22.62
N GLU A 29 -0.44 6.48 22.16
CA GLU A 29 -1.73 6.14 22.75
C GLU A 29 -1.55 5.66 24.20
N LYS A 30 -0.53 4.84 24.46
CA LYS A 30 -0.19 4.44 25.84
C LYS A 30 0.18 5.64 26.71
N MET A 31 0.96 6.58 26.18
CA MET A 31 1.34 7.80 26.90
C MET A 31 0.12 8.65 27.24
N VAL A 32 -0.77 8.88 26.28
CA VAL A 32 -2.01 9.67 26.46
C VAL A 32 -2.93 9.03 27.50
N VAL A 33 -3.10 7.70 27.47
CA VAL A 33 -3.94 6.99 28.44
C VAL A 33 -3.33 6.98 29.84
N SER A 34 -2.00 6.95 29.94
CA SER A 34 -1.30 6.93 31.24
C SER A 34 -1.21 8.29 31.94
N ASP A 35 -1.39 9.39 31.19
CA ASP A 35 -1.26 10.74 31.72
C ASP A 35 -2.53 11.20 32.45
N GLN A 36 -2.58 10.94 33.75
CA GLN A 36 -3.69 11.33 34.63
C GLN A 36 -3.77 12.84 34.90
N THR A 37 -2.82 13.64 34.40
CA THR A 37 -2.74 15.08 34.67
C THR A 37 -3.37 15.93 33.56
N GLN A 38 -3.75 15.33 32.43
CA GLN A 38 -4.38 16.03 31.32
C GLN A 38 -5.80 16.48 31.63
N ASP A 39 -6.13 17.69 31.22
CA ASP A 39 -7.50 18.13 31.12
C ASP A 39 -8.23 17.40 29.97
N GLU A 40 -9.57 17.37 30.04
CA GLU A 40 -10.42 16.65 29.10
C GLU A 40 -10.24 17.10 27.64
N LEU A 41 -10.01 18.40 27.41
CA LEU A 41 -9.84 18.93 26.06
C LEU A 41 -8.51 18.48 25.46
N THR A 42 -7.43 18.51 26.24
CA THR A 42 -6.11 18.02 25.82
C THR A 42 -6.14 16.52 25.52
N TYR A 43 -6.75 15.72 26.41
CA TYR A 43 -6.92 14.29 26.19
C TYR A 43 -7.66 13.99 24.88
N THR A 44 -8.79 14.66 24.65
CA THR A 44 -9.62 14.46 23.45
C THR A 44 -8.87 14.86 22.17
N LYS A 45 -8.13 15.98 22.19
CA LYS A 45 -7.30 16.42 21.05
C LYS A 45 -6.21 15.40 20.72
N ASN A 46 -5.51 14.88 21.72
CA ASN A 46 -4.44 13.91 21.52
C ASN A 46 -4.98 12.59 20.97
N ARG A 47 -6.10 12.10 21.50
CA ARG A 47 -6.82 10.93 20.96
C ARG A 47 -7.20 11.13 19.50
N HIS A 48 -7.77 12.29 19.16
CA HIS A 48 -8.16 12.60 17.79
C HIS A 48 -6.96 12.65 16.85
N ALA A 49 -5.86 13.28 17.26
CA ALA A 49 -4.62 13.35 16.48
C ALA A 49 -4.04 11.95 16.21
N ASN A 50 -4.02 11.07 17.22
CA ASN A 50 -3.57 9.68 17.08
C ASN A 50 -4.42 8.92 16.04
N CYS A 51 -5.75 9.06 16.09
CA CYS A 51 -6.63 8.48 15.08
C CYS A 51 -6.26 8.99 13.67
N LEU A 52 -6.08 10.31 13.50
CA LEU A 52 -5.71 10.88 12.19
C LEU A 52 -4.36 10.37 11.67
N TRP A 53 -3.39 10.09 12.55
CA TRP A 53 -2.11 9.52 12.16
C TRP A 53 -2.20 8.04 11.76
N GLN A 54 -3.05 7.26 12.45
CA GLN A 54 -3.38 5.91 12.01
C GLN A 54 -4.02 5.94 10.60
N GLU A 55 -4.99 6.83 10.39
CA GLU A 55 -5.63 7.00 9.08
C GLU A 55 -4.64 7.35 7.97
N MET A 56 -3.69 8.24 8.26
CA MET A 56 -2.62 8.60 7.34
C MET A 56 -1.75 7.38 6.98
N ALA A 57 -1.34 6.58 7.96
CA ALA A 57 -0.56 5.38 7.73
C ALA A 57 -1.31 4.36 6.85
N GLY A 58 -2.59 4.12 7.12
CA GLY A 58 -3.44 3.21 6.33
C GLY A 58 -3.59 3.66 4.88
N ARG A 59 -3.84 4.95 4.66
CA ARG A 59 -3.92 5.55 3.33
C ARG A 59 -2.60 5.43 2.57
N ASP A 60 -1.49 5.77 3.21
CA ASP A 60 -0.18 5.75 2.56
C ASP A 60 0.20 4.31 2.18
N ALA A 61 -0.03 3.34 3.06
CA ALA A 61 0.15 1.91 2.75
C ALA A 61 -0.69 1.47 1.53
N ALA A 62 -1.96 1.87 1.46
CA ALA A 62 -2.85 1.55 0.34
C ALA A 62 -2.37 2.18 -0.99
N MET A 63 -1.93 3.43 -0.95
CA MET A 63 -1.37 4.12 -2.10
C MET A 63 -0.06 3.48 -2.57
N THR A 64 0.82 3.11 -1.65
CA THR A 64 2.09 2.45 -1.94
C THR A 64 1.87 1.10 -2.63
N VAL A 65 0.97 0.24 -2.14
CA VAL A 65 0.66 -1.05 -2.79
C VAL A 65 0.12 -0.84 -4.21
N TYR A 66 -0.75 0.15 -4.41
CA TYR A 66 -1.26 0.49 -5.73
C TYR A 66 -0.13 0.97 -6.67
N GLN A 67 0.72 1.88 -6.23
CA GLN A 67 1.82 2.41 -7.04
C GLN A 67 2.86 1.32 -7.35
N TYR A 68 3.15 0.45 -6.39
CA TYR A 68 3.98 -0.74 -6.59
C TYR A 68 3.41 -1.60 -7.72
N ARG A 69 2.11 -1.91 -7.66
CA ARG A 69 1.41 -2.71 -8.67
C ARG A 69 1.53 -2.11 -10.06
N HIS A 70 1.24 -0.82 -10.23
CA HIS A 70 1.36 -0.17 -11.53
C HIS A 70 2.81 -0.11 -12.03
N THR A 71 3.77 0.09 -11.14
CA THR A 71 5.19 0.08 -11.48
C THR A 71 5.63 -1.30 -11.99
N LEU A 72 5.29 -2.37 -11.26
CA LEU A 72 5.63 -3.74 -11.67
C LEU A 72 4.94 -4.14 -12.98
N GLU A 73 3.66 -3.78 -13.14
CA GLU A 73 2.95 -4.01 -14.40
C GLU A 73 3.60 -3.25 -15.56
N GLY A 74 3.98 -1.99 -15.33
CA GLY A 74 4.70 -1.16 -16.27
C GLY A 74 6.00 -1.81 -16.71
N ILE A 75 6.84 -2.26 -15.78
CA ILE A 75 8.08 -2.99 -16.08
C ILE A 75 7.79 -4.19 -16.98
N ARG A 76 6.80 -5.02 -16.62
CA ARG A 76 6.44 -6.22 -17.39
C ARG A 76 5.97 -5.87 -18.80
N LYS A 77 5.05 -4.91 -18.93
CA LYS A 77 4.49 -4.49 -20.22
C LYS A 77 5.51 -3.78 -21.10
N SER A 78 6.51 -3.13 -20.53
CA SER A 78 7.54 -2.44 -21.31
C SER A 78 8.55 -3.39 -21.98
N MET A 79 8.68 -4.64 -21.53
CA MET A 79 9.61 -5.61 -22.13
C MET A 79 9.36 -5.81 -23.63
N GLN A 80 8.11 -5.84 -24.06
CA GLN A 80 7.78 -6.01 -25.49
C GLN A 80 8.33 -4.89 -26.39
N TYR A 81 8.57 -3.71 -25.82
CA TYR A 81 9.10 -2.55 -26.55
C TYR A 81 10.63 -2.44 -26.49
N VAL A 82 11.31 -3.33 -25.74
CA VAL A 82 12.77 -3.34 -25.64
C VAL A 82 13.31 -4.76 -25.86
N PRO A 83 13.31 -5.25 -27.12
CA PRO A 83 13.61 -6.65 -27.44
C PRO A 83 14.98 -7.12 -26.93
N THR A 84 16.00 -6.26 -27.02
CA THR A 84 17.36 -6.57 -26.56
C THR A 84 17.39 -6.91 -25.06
N MET A 85 16.68 -6.13 -24.25
CA MET A 85 16.58 -6.40 -22.81
C MET A 85 15.67 -7.60 -22.55
N ALA A 86 14.54 -7.69 -23.25
CA ALA A 86 13.58 -8.78 -23.12
C ALA A 86 14.18 -10.16 -23.42
N ALA A 87 15.16 -10.25 -24.33
CA ALA A 87 15.90 -11.48 -24.63
C ALA A 87 16.79 -11.95 -23.46
N SER A 88 17.19 -11.03 -22.58
CA SER A 88 18.05 -11.32 -21.42
C SER A 88 17.29 -11.46 -20.09
N VAL A 89 16.05 -10.98 -20.03
CA VAL A 89 15.20 -10.99 -18.84
C VAL A 89 14.38 -12.27 -18.79
N ASN A 90 14.34 -12.91 -17.62
CA ASN A 90 13.46 -14.03 -17.35
C ASN A 90 11.99 -13.55 -17.25
N GLN A 91 11.30 -13.50 -18.38
CA GLN A 91 9.89 -13.10 -18.43
C GLN A 91 8.96 -14.02 -17.61
N GLY A 92 9.33 -15.29 -17.44
CA GLY A 92 8.65 -16.22 -16.53
C GLY A 92 8.71 -15.72 -15.09
N GLY A 93 9.90 -15.30 -14.64
CA GLY A 93 10.13 -14.68 -13.33
C GLY A 93 9.26 -13.44 -13.10
N LEU A 94 9.25 -12.50 -14.05
CA LEU A 94 8.38 -11.30 -13.94
C LEU A 94 6.89 -11.65 -13.87
N ARG A 95 6.43 -12.64 -14.64
CA ARG A 95 5.03 -13.10 -14.57
C ARG A 95 4.71 -13.74 -13.23
N ASN A 96 5.64 -14.48 -12.64
CA ASN A 96 5.46 -15.09 -11.33
C ASN A 96 5.44 -14.04 -10.22
N ALA A 97 6.35 -13.07 -10.23
CA ALA A 97 6.33 -11.94 -9.30
C ALA A 97 5.01 -11.17 -9.39
N TRP A 98 4.52 -10.91 -10.60
CA TRP A 98 3.22 -10.27 -10.81
C TRP A 98 2.05 -11.08 -10.21
N ARG A 99 2.02 -12.40 -10.43
CA ARG A 99 0.99 -13.27 -9.85
C ARG A 99 1.06 -13.31 -8.32
N ALA A 100 2.27 -13.37 -7.76
CA ALA A 100 2.48 -13.33 -6.31
C ALA A 100 1.94 -12.01 -5.72
N LEU A 101 2.23 -10.88 -6.37
CA LEU A 101 1.68 -9.58 -5.96
C LEU A 101 0.15 -9.61 -5.93
N LEU A 102 -0.50 -10.08 -7.00
CA LEU A 102 -1.96 -10.16 -7.06
C LEU A 102 -2.55 -11.15 -6.04
N GLY A 103 -1.81 -12.21 -5.69
CA GLY A 103 -2.21 -13.15 -4.64
C GLY A 103 -2.13 -12.55 -3.24
N HIS A 104 -1.07 -11.80 -2.96
CA HIS A 104 -0.87 -11.15 -1.65
C HIS A 104 -1.72 -9.89 -1.47
N PHE A 105 -1.94 -9.15 -2.55
CA PHE A 105 -2.64 -7.88 -2.57
C PHE A 105 -3.67 -7.87 -3.72
N PRO A 106 -4.78 -8.61 -3.56
CA PRO A 106 -5.78 -8.78 -4.62
C PRO A 106 -6.51 -7.49 -4.99
N ASN A 107 -6.41 -6.47 -4.14
CA ASN A 107 -7.32 -5.35 -4.13
C ASN A 107 -6.65 -4.03 -4.54
N ASP A 108 -6.90 -3.55 -5.75
CA ASP A 108 -6.45 -2.23 -6.21
C ASP A 108 -7.44 -1.09 -5.87
N LEU A 109 -8.65 -1.43 -5.39
CA LEU A 109 -9.73 -0.47 -5.20
C LEU A 109 -9.59 0.32 -3.89
N ILE A 110 -8.81 -0.17 -2.94
CA ILE A 110 -8.60 0.49 -1.64
C ILE A 110 -8.07 1.92 -1.83
N ARG A 111 -7.20 2.14 -2.82
CA ARG A 111 -6.66 3.47 -3.14
C ARG A 111 -7.71 4.46 -3.64
N HIS A 112 -8.74 3.99 -4.34
CA HIS A 112 -9.79 4.85 -4.87
C HIS A 112 -10.58 5.48 -3.73
N ALA A 113 -10.94 4.66 -2.74
CA ALA A 113 -11.63 5.16 -1.57
C ALA A 113 -10.74 6.03 -0.67
N ALA A 114 -9.42 5.77 -0.65
CA ALA A 114 -8.47 6.60 0.07
C ALA A 114 -8.24 7.98 -0.60
N GLY A 115 -8.34 8.05 -1.93
CA GLY A 115 -8.11 9.27 -2.73
C GLY A 115 -9.35 10.12 -3.02
N HIS A 116 -10.55 9.53 -3.05
CA HIS A 116 -11.80 10.20 -3.45
C HIS A 116 -12.85 10.28 -2.33
N ARG A 117 -12.44 10.15 -1.06
CA ARG A 117 -13.36 10.13 0.10
C ARG A 117 -14.39 11.26 0.11
N GLY A 118 -14.00 12.48 -0.29
CA GLY A 118 -14.93 13.63 -0.36
C GLY A 118 -15.94 13.52 -1.50
N GLU A 119 -15.55 12.96 -2.64
CA GLU A 119 -16.43 12.77 -3.80
C GLU A 119 -17.41 11.60 -3.59
N ASP A 120 -16.96 10.56 -2.90
CA ASP A 120 -17.71 9.32 -2.65
C ASP A 120 -18.89 9.55 -1.68
N ILE A 121 -18.82 10.59 -0.84
CA ILE A 121 -19.88 11.00 0.10
C ILE A 121 -20.64 12.24 -0.34
N ALA A 122 -20.35 12.78 -1.54
CA ALA A 122 -20.92 14.04 -2.00
C ALA A 122 -22.44 13.98 -2.28
N SER A 123 -23.01 12.77 -2.43
CA SER A 123 -24.45 12.60 -2.55
C SER A 123 -24.93 11.27 -1.93
N PRO A 124 -26.19 11.20 -1.45
CA PRO A 124 -26.78 9.96 -0.94
C PRO A 124 -26.76 8.80 -1.94
N GLU A 125 -26.88 9.08 -3.24
CA GLU A 125 -26.84 8.09 -4.32
C GLU A 125 -25.45 7.49 -4.46
N LYS A 126 -24.41 8.34 -4.47
CA LYS A 126 -23.01 7.88 -4.49
C LYS A 126 -22.67 7.06 -3.25
N PHE A 127 -23.07 7.54 -2.08
CA PHE A 127 -22.91 6.82 -0.82
C PHE A 127 -23.53 5.41 -0.88
N LYS A 128 -24.78 5.30 -1.34
CA LYS A 128 -25.46 4.00 -1.52
C LYS A 128 -24.76 3.09 -2.53
N SER A 129 -24.22 3.65 -3.61
CA SER A 129 -23.50 2.88 -4.64
C SER A 129 -22.20 2.23 -4.12
N HIS A 130 -21.65 2.74 -3.03
CA HIS A 130 -20.46 2.19 -2.40
C HIS A 130 -20.75 1.28 -1.20
N ALA A 131 -21.98 1.31 -0.67
CA ALA A 131 -22.40 0.49 0.45
C ALA A 131 -22.57 -0.99 0.08
N VAL A 132 -22.07 -1.89 0.93
CA VAL A 132 -22.28 -3.34 0.80
C VAL A 132 -23.76 -3.65 0.98
N GLY A 133 -24.35 -4.32 -0.02
CA GLY A 133 -25.78 -4.61 -0.03
C GLY A 133 -26.68 -3.37 0.03
N GLY A 134 -26.16 -2.19 -0.35
CA GLY A 134 -26.90 -0.92 -0.31
C GLY A 134 -27.16 -0.35 1.09
N THR A 135 -26.59 -0.95 2.15
CA THR A 135 -26.92 -0.61 3.55
C THR A 135 -25.68 -0.35 4.42
N ALA A 136 -24.61 -1.12 4.25
CA ALA A 136 -23.41 -0.98 5.06
C ALA A 136 -22.30 -0.22 4.32
N TYR A 137 -22.10 1.04 4.66
CA TYR A 137 -20.99 1.84 4.16
C TYR A 137 -19.96 2.08 5.27
N ARG A 138 -18.70 1.76 4.99
CA ARG A 138 -17.56 2.07 5.87
C ARG A 138 -16.71 3.10 5.16
N LEU A 139 -16.59 4.26 5.78
CA LEU A 139 -15.56 5.22 5.43
C LEU A 139 -14.18 4.55 5.55
N PRO A 140 -13.20 4.97 4.73
CA PRO A 140 -11.83 4.52 4.92
C PRO A 140 -11.40 4.80 6.36
N HIS A 141 -11.05 3.74 7.08
CA HIS A 141 -10.55 3.82 8.44
C HIS A 141 -9.49 2.75 8.73
N MET A 142 -8.60 3.02 9.69
CA MET A 142 -7.78 2.00 10.32
C MET A 142 -8.54 1.32 11.46
N ASP A 143 -8.52 -0.01 11.46
CA ASP A 143 -8.96 -0.85 12.57
C ASP A 143 -7.79 -1.73 13.01
N GLY A 144 -7.12 -1.31 14.08
CA GLY A 144 -5.85 -1.88 14.53
C GLY A 144 -4.79 -1.81 13.44
N ARG A 145 -4.44 -2.96 12.86
CA ARG A 145 -3.47 -3.09 11.75
C ARG A 145 -4.12 -3.29 10.39
N THR A 146 -5.43 -3.14 10.26
CA THR A 146 -6.13 -3.34 8.99
C THR A 146 -6.79 -2.04 8.53
N TYR A 147 -6.41 -1.57 7.35
CA TYR A 147 -7.10 -0.49 6.66
C TYR A 147 -8.33 -1.04 5.96
N ARG A 148 -9.51 -0.50 6.30
CA ARG A 148 -10.81 -1.01 5.88
C ARG A 148 -11.59 0.05 5.13
N VAL A 149 -12.25 -0.36 4.06
CA VAL A 149 -13.12 0.54 3.30
C VAL A 149 -14.20 -0.21 2.52
N THR A 150 -15.34 0.43 2.29
CA THR A 150 -16.32 -0.06 1.31
C THR A 150 -16.25 0.76 0.04
N TYR A 151 -16.11 0.10 -1.10
CA TYR A 151 -16.08 0.75 -2.40
C TYR A 151 -16.75 -0.14 -3.45
N LYS A 152 -17.56 0.47 -4.32
CA LYS A 152 -18.35 -0.26 -5.36
C LYS A 152 -19.12 -1.46 -4.81
N GLY A 153 -19.77 -1.31 -3.66
CA GLY A 153 -20.64 -2.33 -3.07
C GLY A 153 -19.91 -3.52 -2.43
N ALA A 154 -18.59 -3.47 -2.28
CA ALA A 154 -17.79 -4.50 -1.64
C ALA A 154 -16.92 -3.91 -0.52
N ALA A 155 -16.66 -4.71 0.51
CA ALA A 155 -15.69 -4.41 1.55
C ALA A 155 -14.29 -4.81 1.07
N HIS A 156 -13.34 -3.93 1.35
CA HIS A 156 -11.97 -4.01 0.92
C HIS A 156 -11.07 -3.78 2.12
N GLU A 157 -10.03 -4.61 2.26
CA GLU A 157 -9.15 -4.60 3.42
C GLU A 157 -7.69 -4.73 3.00
N LEU A 158 -6.82 -4.01 3.71
CA LEU A 158 -5.37 -4.11 3.59
C LEU A 158 -4.76 -4.21 4.98
N VAL A 159 -4.03 -5.29 5.24
CA VAL A 159 -3.27 -5.43 6.48
C VAL A 159 -1.95 -4.65 6.35
N VAL A 160 -1.67 -3.80 7.32
CA VAL A 160 -0.49 -2.92 7.40
C VAL A 160 0.39 -3.40 8.57
N ASP A 161 1.15 -4.45 8.29
CA ASP A 161 1.99 -5.15 9.26
C ASP A 161 3.30 -5.68 8.64
N HIS A 162 4.21 -6.15 9.50
CA HIS A 162 5.49 -6.73 9.06
C HIS A 162 5.32 -7.95 8.13
N PRO A 163 4.41 -8.91 8.39
CA PRO A 163 4.11 -9.97 7.44
C PRO A 163 3.73 -9.48 6.03
N SER A 164 2.95 -8.41 5.91
CA SER A 164 2.59 -7.83 4.62
C SER A 164 3.77 -7.10 3.96
N LEU A 165 4.63 -6.46 4.75
CA LEU A 165 5.90 -5.93 4.26
C LEU A 165 6.82 -7.02 3.68
N LEU A 166 6.90 -8.19 4.34
CA LEU A 166 7.68 -9.33 3.87
C LEU A 166 7.18 -9.82 2.50
N LYS A 167 5.86 -9.89 2.30
CA LYS A 167 5.27 -10.24 0.99
C LYS A 167 5.72 -9.25 -0.10
N LEU A 168 5.75 -7.94 0.17
CA LEU A 168 6.26 -6.94 -0.79
C LEU A 168 7.76 -7.14 -1.07
N LYS A 169 8.56 -7.41 -0.03
CA LYS A 169 10.00 -7.72 -0.18
C LYS A 169 10.21 -8.95 -1.05
N GLU A 170 9.48 -10.03 -0.82
CA GLU A 170 9.56 -11.26 -1.61
C GLU A 170 9.22 -11.02 -3.08
N VAL A 171 8.15 -10.28 -3.37
CA VAL A 171 7.79 -9.89 -4.74
C VAL A 171 8.91 -9.03 -5.36
N THR A 172 9.49 -8.11 -4.61
CA THR A 172 10.57 -7.22 -5.08
C THR A 172 11.82 -8.03 -5.42
N THR A 173 12.25 -8.93 -4.52
CA THR A 173 13.37 -9.84 -4.74
C THR A 173 13.11 -10.74 -5.95
N SER A 174 11.91 -11.29 -6.09
CA SER A 174 11.52 -12.10 -7.25
C SER A 174 11.56 -11.31 -8.56
N ALA A 175 11.11 -10.06 -8.54
CA ALA A 175 11.17 -9.16 -9.69
C ALA A 175 12.61 -8.84 -10.09
N TYR A 176 13.50 -8.54 -9.14
CA TYR A 176 14.92 -8.30 -9.41
C TYR A 176 15.65 -9.54 -9.91
N ALA A 177 15.36 -10.72 -9.35
CA ALA A 177 15.95 -11.98 -9.79
C ALA A 177 15.59 -12.34 -11.25
N ALA A 178 14.55 -11.71 -11.82
CA ALA A 178 14.22 -11.87 -13.22
C ALA A 178 15.21 -11.16 -14.17
N PHE A 179 15.99 -10.20 -13.66
CA PHE A 179 16.98 -9.48 -14.45
C PHE A 179 18.36 -10.14 -14.32
N PRO A 180 19.16 -10.17 -15.39
CA PRO A 180 20.50 -10.72 -15.33
C PRO A 180 21.40 -9.87 -14.42
N ALA A 181 22.31 -10.52 -13.68
CA ALA A 181 23.37 -9.79 -12.98
C ALA A 181 24.21 -8.98 -13.98
N LEU A 182 24.52 -7.73 -13.62
CA LEU A 182 25.36 -6.84 -14.44
C LEU A 182 26.87 -7.16 -14.32
N ASN A 183 27.24 -8.09 -13.44
CA ASN A 183 28.63 -8.48 -13.21
C ASN A 183 29.30 -8.93 -14.52
N GLY A 184 30.38 -8.25 -14.91
CA GLY A 184 31.16 -8.56 -16.12
C GLY A 184 30.51 -8.17 -17.45
N LYS A 185 29.35 -7.49 -17.43
CA LYS A 185 28.64 -7.02 -18.65
C LYS A 185 28.74 -5.51 -18.88
N LEU A 186 29.39 -4.79 -17.97
CA LEU A 186 29.76 -3.40 -18.16
C LEU A 186 31.14 -3.34 -18.81
N PRO A 187 31.38 -2.44 -19.77
CA PRO A 187 32.72 -2.22 -20.29
C PRO A 187 33.66 -1.84 -19.13
N SER A 188 34.89 -2.34 -19.17
CA SER A 188 35.95 -1.89 -18.28
C SER A 188 36.10 -0.38 -18.44
N ILE A 189 36.00 0.35 -17.32
CA ILE A 189 36.27 1.78 -17.25
C ILE A 189 37.76 2.01 -17.54
#